data_AF-A0A2J8RSB3-F1
#
_entry.id   AF-A0A2J8RSB3-F1
#
_cell.length_a   1.000
_cell.length_b   1.000
_cell.length_c   1.000
_cell.angle_alpha   90.00
_cell.angle_beta   90.00
_cell.angle_gamma   90.00
#
_symmetry.space_group_name_H-M   'P 1'
#
loop_
_entity.id
_entity.type
_entity.pdbx_description
1 polymer ?
#
loop_
_entity_poly.entity_id
_entity_poly.type
_entity_poly.pdbx_seq_one_letter_code
_entity_poly.pdbx_strand_id
1 'polypeptide(L)'
;MEPSALRKAGSEQEEGFEGLPRRVTDLGMVSNLRRSNSSLFKSWRLQCPFGNNDKQESLSSWIPENIKKKECVYFVESSKLSDAGKVVCQCGYTREQHLEEATKPHTFQGTQWDPKKHVQEMPTDAFGDIVFTGLSQKVKKYVRVSQDTPSSVIYHLMTQHWGLDVPNLLISVTGGAKNFNMKPRLKSIFRRGLVKVAQTTGAWIITGGSHTGVMKQVGEAVRDFSLSSSYKEGELITIGVATWGTVHRREGLIHPTGSFPAEYILDEDGQGNLTCLDSNHSHFILVDDGTHGQYGVEIPLRTRLEKFISEQTKERGGVAIKIPIVCVVLEGGPGTLHTIYNATTNGTPCVVVEGSGRVADVIAQVANLPVSDITISLIQQKLSVFFQEMFETFTESRIVEWTKKIQDIVRRRQLLTVFREGKDGQQDVDVAILQALLK
;
A
#
# COMPACT_ATOMS: atom_id res chain seq x y z
N MET A 1 -28.63 -38.60 33.76
CA MET A 1 -29.88 -39.22 34.21
C MET A 1 -30.94 -38.13 34.27
N GLU A 2 -32.18 -38.46 33.95
CA GLU A 2 -33.30 -37.52 33.80
C GLU A 2 -34.40 -37.82 34.87
N PRO A 3 -35.64 -37.26 34.87
CA PRO A 3 -36.08 -36.50 36.03
C PRO A 3 -37.42 -36.96 36.66
N SER A 4 -37.85 -36.27 37.73
CA SER A 4 -39.24 -36.20 38.21
C SER A 4 -39.42 -34.96 39.13
N ALA A 5 -40.61 -34.38 39.40
CA ALA A 5 -41.97 -34.80 39.06
C ALA A 5 -42.96 -33.61 38.86
N LEU A 6 -43.70 -33.62 37.75
CA LEU A 6 -45.18 -33.68 37.67
C LEU A 6 -46.05 -33.00 38.77
N ARG A 7 -46.88 -32.00 38.40
CA ARG A 7 -48.37 -32.13 38.27
C ARG A 7 -49.16 -30.80 38.05
N LYS A 8 -50.04 -30.83 37.02
CA LYS A 8 -51.42 -30.27 36.92
C LYS A 8 -51.69 -28.77 37.22
N ALA A 9 -52.83 -28.18 36.81
CA ALA A 9 -53.72 -28.30 35.63
C ALA A 9 -54.83 -27.22 35.77
N GLY A 10 -55.33 -26.67 34.66
CA GLY A 10 -56.47 -25.73 34.66
C GLY A 10 -56.88 -25.36 33.23
N SER A 11 -58.19 -25.27 32.96
CA SER A 11 -58.75 -25.18 31.61
C SER A 11 -60.18 -24.63 31.63
N GLU A 12 -60.52 -23.73 30.72
CA GLU A 12 -61.92 -23.37 30.39
C GLU A 12 -62.09 -23.26 28.87
N GLN A 13 -63.32 -23.46 28.39
CA GLN A 13 -63.75 -23.43 26.99
C GLN A 13 -65.13 -22.75 26.89
N GLU A 14 -65.44 -22.15 25.75
CA GLU A 14 -66.74 -22.09 25.06
C GLU A 14 -66.48 -21.32 23.73
N GLU A 15 -66.68 -21.84 22.51
CA GLU A 15 -67.83 -22.52 21.83
C GLU A 15 -68.90 -21.55 21.28
N GLY A 16 -69.29 -21.79 20.01
CA GLY A 16 -70.26 -20.96 19.27
C GLY A 16 -70.25 -21.24 17.76
N PHE A 17 -71.24 -22.00 17.27
CA PHE A 17 -71.55 -22.24 15.84
C PHE A 17 -72.27 -20.99 15.23
N GLU A 18 -72.65 -20.85 13.95
CA GLU A 18 -72.98 -21.83 12.88
C GLU A 18 -72.93 -21.17 11.47
N GLY A 19 -72.94 -21.95 10.37
CA GLY A 19 -73.38 -21.44 9.04
C GLY A 19 -72.65 -21.94 7.78
N LEU A 20 -73.32 -22.76 6.95
CA LEU A 20 -72.89 -23.19 5.60
C LEU A 20 -74.12 -23.62 4.77
N PRO A 21 -74.17 -23.47 3.43
CA PRO A 21 -74.06 -24.70 2.59
C PRO A 21 -73.62 -24.56 1.09
N ARG A 22 -72.87 -25.57 0.61
CA ARG A 22 -72.94 -26.29 -0.72
C ARG A 22 -72.88 -25.46 -2.04
N ARG A 23 -72.01 -25.75 -3.03
CA ARG A 23 -71.79 -27.00 -3.83
C ARG A 23 -70.34 -26.95 -4.45
N VAL A 24 -69.56 -28.03 -4.68
CA VAL A 24 -69.75 -29.26 -5.49
C VAL A 24 -69.83 -28.92 -7.00
N THR A 25 -68.92 -29.33 -7.91
CA THR A 25 -67.67 -30.17 -7.90
C THR A 25 -66.75 -29.76 -9.10
N ASP A 26 -65.64 -30.39 -9.59
CA ASP A 26 -65.02 -31.74 -9.44
C ASP A 26 -63.47 -31.79 -9.78
N LEU A 27 -62.92 -33.01 -9.88
CA LEU A 27 -61.57 -33.51 -10.25
C LEU A 27 -60.72 -32.83 -11.37
N GLY A 28 -59.38 -32.86 -11.19
CA GLY A 28 -58.34 -32.68 -12.23
C GLY A 28 -56.90 -32.88 -11.69
N MET A 29 -55.97 -33.50 -12.42
CA MET A 29 -54.70 -34.06 -11.87
C MET A 29 -53.44 -33.75 -12.71
N VAL A 30 -52.28 -33.67 -12.02
CA VAL A 30 -50.87 -33.75 -12.50
C VAL A 30 -50.17 -32.48 -13.06
N SER A 31 -48.85 -32.40 -12.79
CA SER A 31 -47.77 -31.68 -13.50
C SER A 31 -47.57 -30.16 -13.37
N ASN A 32 -46.79 -29.78 -12.36
CA ASN A 32 -45.54 -29.01 -12.48
C ASN A 32 -45.41 -27.98 -13.64
N LEU A 33 -45.83 -26.73 -13.42
CA LEU A 33 -45.37 -25.58 -14.22
C LEU A 33 -44.34 -24.74 -13.44
N ARG A 34 -43.06 -24.89 -13.74
CA ARG A 34 -41.99 -23.98 -13.29
C ARG A 34 -41.98 -22.71 -14.16
N ARG A 35 -43.02 -21.88 -14.04
CA ARG A 35 -43.17 -20.67 -14.87
C ARG A 35 -42.43 -19.48 -14.27
N SER A 36 -41.57 -18.87 -15.07
CA SER A 36 -40.87 -17.62 -14.78
C SER A 36 -41.88 -16.50 -14.48
N ASN A 37 -41.58 -15.65 -13.49
CA ASN A 37 -42.21 -14.35 -13.33
C ASN A 37 -41.14 -13.29 -13.09
N SER A 38 -41.01 -12.37 -14.04
CA SER A 38 -40.10 -11.24 -14.00
C SER A 38 -40.72 -10.05 -13.26
N SER A 39 -40.01 -9.46 -12.29
CA SER A 39 -40.41 -8.19 -11.70
C SER A 39 -39.22 -7.28 -11.34
N LEU A 40 -38.96 -6.31 -12.23
CA LEU A 40 -38.61 -4.94 -11.88
C LEU A 40 -37.43 -4.71 -10.90
N PHE A 41 -36.24 -5.20 -11.23
CA PHE A 41 -35.02 -4.52 -10.78
C PHE A 41 -34.95 -3.13 -11.44
N LYS A 42 -35.31 -2.09 -10.69
CA LYS A 42 -35.22 -0.70 -11.15
C LYS A 42 -33.74 -0.33 -11.31
N SER A 43 -33.36 0.10 -12.50
CA SER A 43 -32.04 0.68 -12.75
C SER A 43 -31.88 1.97 -11.94
N TRP A 44 -31.17 1.90 -10.82
CA TRP A 44 -30.58 3.07 -10.19
C TRP A 44 -29.33 3.44 -10.97
N ARG A 45 -29.46 4.40 -11.90
CA ARG A 45 -28.32 5.08 -12.50
C ARG A 45 -27.51 5.74 -11.39
N LEU A 46 -26.24 5.36 -11.25
CA LEU A 46 -25.27 6.07 -10.42
C LEU A 46 -25.14 7.50 -10.95
N GLN A 47 -25.74 8.46 -10.24
CA GLN A 47 -25.50 9.89 -10.48
C GLN A 47 -24.18 10.28 -9.80
N CYS A 48 -23.07 9.90 -10.43
CA CYS A 48 -21.79 10.52 -10.14
C CYS A 48 -21.90 12.03 -10.42
N PRO A 49 -21.38 12.92 -9.56
CA PRO A 49 -21.30 14.33 -9.87
C PRO A 49 -20.32 14.52 -11.04
N PHE A 50 -20.84 14.94 -12.20
CA PHE A 50 -20.05 15.16 -13.41
C PHE A 50 -18.97 16.25 -13.17
N GLY A 51 -17.71 15.83 -13.02
CA GLY A 51 -16.54 16.71 -13.09
C GLY A 51 -16.05 16.82 -14.54
N ASN A 52 -15.62 18.02 -14.96
CA ASN A 52 -15.25 18.38 -16.34
C ASN A 52 -14.73 17.22 -17.21
N ASN A 53 -15.55 16.84 -18.21
CA ASN A 53 -15.22 15.85 -19.23
C ASN A 53 -13.90 16.23 -19.95
N ASP A 54 -13.73 17.51 -20.30
CA ASP A 54 -12.53 18.07 -20.94
C ASP A 54 -11.24 17.86 -20.11
N LYS A 55 -11.32 17.87 -18.77
CA LYS A 55 -10.15 17.57 -17.91
C LYS A 55 -9.79 16.08 -17.92
N GLN A 56 -10.79 15.21 -18.04
CA GLN A 56 -10.61 13.76 -18.13
C GLN A 56 -10.10 13.35 -19.51
N GLU A 57 -10.60 13.96 -20.59
CA GLU A 57 -10.08 13.75 -21.95
C GLU A 57 -8.63 14.26 -22.08
N SER A 58 -8.33 15.44 -21.53
CA SER A 58 -6.95 15.98 -21.41
C SER A 58 -6.01 15.08 -20.59
N LEU A 59 -6.53 14.39 -19.57
CA LEU A 59 -5.77 13.41 -18.79
C LEU A 59 -5.46 12.14 -19.60
N SER A 60 -6.45 11.62 -20.32
CA SER A 60 -6.35 10.36 -21.05
C SER A 60 -5.50 10.44 -22.31
N SER A 61 -5.26 11.63 -22.88
CA SER A 61 -4.20 11.83 -23.88
C SER A 61 -2.82 12.04 -23.22
N TRP A 62 -2.72 12.92 -22.23
CA TRP A 62 -1.42 13.30 -21.66
C TRP A 62 -0.69 12.13 -20.99
N ILE A 63 -1.40 11.23 -20.29
CA ILE A 63 -0.77 10.10 -19.59
C ILE A 63 -0.01 9.16 -20.54
N PRO A 64 -0.63 8.53 -21.57
CA PRO A 64 0.10 7.61 -22.45
C PRO A 64 1.19 8.30 -23.31
N GLU A 65 1.09 9.60 -23.55
CA GLU A 65 2.13 10.39 -24.22
C GLU A 65 3.39 10.62 -23.34
N ASN A 66 3.21 10.84 -22.03
CA ASN A 66 4.27 11.28 -21.12
C ASN A 66 4.74 10.19 -20.13
N ILE A 67 3.93 9.15 -19.91
CA ILE A 67 4.17 8.09 -18.94
C ILE A 67 4.21 6.73 -19.64
N LYS A 68 5.28 6.00 -19.38
CA LYS A 68 5.51 4.65 -19.91
C LYS A 68 5.34 3.59 -18.81
N LYS A 69 5.08 2.35 -19.23
CA LYS A 69 5.25 1.10 -18.48
C LYS A 69 6.54 0.38 -18.90
N LYS A 70 6.85 -0.75 -18.26
CA LYS A 70 7.90 -1.68 -18.69
C LYS A 70 7.34 -3.07 -18.95
N GLU A 71 7.91 -3.79 -19.93
CA GLU A 71 7.43 -5.11 -20.32
C GLU A 71 8.56 -6.00 -20.83
N CYS A 72 8.51 -7.29 -20.50
CA CYS A 72 9.54 -8.26 -20.88
C CYS A 72 9.27 -8.83 -22.28
N VAL A 73 9.92 -8.26 -23.30
CA VAL A 73 9.69 -8.57 -24.72
C VAL A 73 10.48 -9.78 -25.25
N TYR A 74 11.15 -10.53 -24.36
CA TYR A 74 11.80 -11.81 -24.66
C TYR A 74 11.52 -12.83 -23.54
N PHE A 75 11.11 -14.04 -23.90
CA PHE A 75 10.94 -15.17 -22.97
C PHE A 75 12.27 -15.92 -22.79
N VAL A 76 12.84 -15.86 -21.59
CA VAL A 76 14.02 -16.65 -21.19
C VAL A 76 13.61 -17.57 -20.06
N GLU A 77 13.67 -18.88 -20.27
CA GLU A 77 13.14 -19.87 -19.33
C GLU A 77 13.87 -19.85 -17.97
N SER A 78 13.10 -19.94 -16.89
CA SER A 78 13.59 -20.02 -15.51
C SER A 78 13.75 -21.47 -15.09
N SER A 79 14.75 -21.75 -14.22
CA SER A 79 14.88 -23.03 -13.52
C SER A 79 13.84 -23.22 -12.40
N LYS A 80 13.00 -22.22 -12.15
CA LYS A 80 11.86 -22.29 -11.22
C LYS A 80 10.55 -22.35 -12.00
N LEU A 81 9.59 -23.08 -11.46
CA LEU A 81 8.18 -23.05 -11.89
C LEU A 81 7.40 -22.00 -11.08
N SER A 82 6.21 -21.63 -11.52
CA SER A 82 5.25 -20.89 -10.70
C SER A 82 4.65 -21.75 -9.59
N ASP A 83 3.95 -21.13 -8.63
CA ASP A 83 3.18 -21.81 -7.58
C ASP A 83 2.13 -22.79 -8.14
N ALA A 84 1.70 -22.59 -9.40
CA ALA A 84 0.78 -23.46 -10.14
C ALA A 84 1.50 -24.50 -11.05
N GLY A 85 2.81 -24.70 -10.89
CA GLY A 85 3.61 -25.65 -11.66
C GLY A 85 3.86 -25.27 -13.13
N LYS A 86 3.47 -24.06 -13.57
CA LYS A 86 3.70 -23.60 -14.95
C LYS A 86 5.14 -23.11 -15.13
N VAL A 87 5.65 -23.26 -16.36
CA VAL A 87 6.94 -22.69 -16.77
C VAL A 87 6.85 -21.16 -16.77
N VAL A 88 7.82 -20.50 -16.14
CA VAL A 88 7.94 -19.03 -16.09
C VAL A 88 9.23 -18.55 -16.73
N CYS A 89 9.20 -17.31 -17.22
CA CYS A 89 10.37 -16.56 -17.63
C CYS A 89 11.20 -16.14 -16.40
N GLN A 90 12.48 -15.83 -16.57
CA GLN A 90 13.35 -15.29 -15.52
C GLN A 90 12.88 -13.92 -14.96
N CYS A 91 12.00 -13.20 -15.67
CA CYS A 91 11.28 -12.03 -15.14
C CYS A 91 10.10 -12.37 -14.19
N GLY A 92 9.73 -13.65 -14.08
CA GLY A 92 8.66 -14.15 -13.21
C GLY A 92 7.29 -14.37 -13.87
N TYR A 93 7.05 -13.83 -15.08
CA TYR A 93 5.80 -14.05 -15.82
C TYR A 93 5.73 -15.46 -16.43
N THR A 94 4.54 -16.07 -16.47
CA THR A 94 4.31 -17.30 -17.24
C THR A 94 4.35 -17.03 -18.74
N ARG A 95 4.60 -18.07 -19.56
CA ARG A 95 4.61 -17.95 -21.04
C ARG A 95 3.31 -17.35 -21.59
N GLU A 96 2.17 -17.61 -20.94
CA GLU A 96 0.83 -17.11 -21.30
C GLU A 96 0.63 -15.61 -21.01
N GLN A 97 1.50 -14.98 -20.22
CA GLN A 97 1.43 -13.56 -19.84
C GLN A 97 2.43 -12.69 -20.62
N HIS A 98 3.17 -13.26 -21.56
CA HIS A 98 3.99 -12.53 -22.52
C HIS A 98 3.19 -12.26 -23.80
N LEU A 99 3.48 -11.16 -24.49
CA LEU A 99 3.07 -10.95 -25.89
C LEU A 99 3.56 -12.13 -26.74
N GLU A 100 2.77 -12.54 -27.76
CA GLU A 100 3.15 -13.66 -28.61
C GLU A 100 4.55 -13.49 -29.21
N GLU A 101 4.87 -12.27 -29.65
CA GLU A 101 6.18 -11.81 -30.13
C GLU A 101 7.31 -12.39 -29.28
N ALA A 102 7.28 -12.10 -27.97
CA ALA A 102 8.33 -12.44 -27.01
C ALA A 102 8.52 -13.95 -26.80
N THR A 103 7.53 -14.77 -27.20
CA THR A 103 7.56 -16.23 -27.07
C THR A 103 8.01 -16.95 -28.35
N LYS A 104 8.13 -16.23 -29.47
CA LYS A 104 8.59 -16.76 -30.76
C LYS A 104 10.10 -17.09 -30.67
N PRO A 105 10.58 -18.13 -31.37
CA PRO A 105 12.00 -18.52 -31.33
C PRO A 105 12.87 -17.49 -32.07
N HIS A 106 13.26 -16.43 -31.36
CA HIS A 106 14.11 -15.37 -31.88
C HIS A 106 15.56 -15.86 -32.11
N THR A 107 16.29 -15.14 -32.96
CA THR A 107 17.73 -15.35 -33.25
C THR A 107 18.65 -15.08 -32.04
N PHE A 108 18.11 -14.68 -30.89
CA PHE A 108 18.87 -14.32 -29.69
C PHE A 108 19.21 -15.55 -28.86
N GLN A 109 20.41 -16.10 -29.05
CA GLN A 109 20.92 -17.29 -28.35
C GLN A 109 21.34 -17.03 -26.88
N GLY A 110 20.88 -15.94 -26.25
CA GLY A 110 21.25 -15.57 -24.90
C GLY A 110 20.49 -16.38 -23.84
N THR A 111 21.20 -17.29 -23.15
CA THR A 111 20.63 -18.15 -22.09
C THR A 111 20.43 -17.44 -20.75
N GLN A 112 20.89 -16.19 -20.62
CA GLN A 112 20.83 -15.40 -19.38
C GLN A 112 19.98 -14.15 -19.60
N TRP A 113 18.96 -13.98 -18.75
CA TRP A 113 18.12 -12.78 -18.75
C TRP A 113 18.88 -11.57 -18.21
N ASP A 114 18.62 -10.42 -18.83
CA ASP A 114 19.28 -9.13 -18.61
C ASP A 114 18.23 -8.03 -18.82
N PRO A 115 17.81 -7.28 -17.77
CA PRO A 115 16.80 -6.23 -17.90
C PRO A 115 17.06 -5.26 -19.04
N LYS A 116 18.33 -4.95 -19.34
CA LYS A 116 18.72 -3.95 -20.36
C LYS A 116 18.49 -4.40 -21.79
N LYS A 117 18.25 -5.69 -22.01
CA LYS A 117 18.00 -6.31 -23.33
C LYS A 117 16.60 -6.90 -23.44
N HIS A 118 16.10 -7.44 -22.33
CA HIS A 118 14.87 -8.24 -22.30
C HIS A 118 13.64 -7.43 -21.91
N VAL A 119 13.81 -6.26 -21.29
CA VAL A 119 12.72 -5.33 -20.95
C VAL A 119 12.78 -4.10 -21.84
N GLN A 120 11.63 -3.68 -22.36
CA GLN A 120 11.46 -2.43 -23.11
C GLN A 120 10.40 -1.53 -22.44
N GLU A 121 10.46 -0.23 -22.73
CA GLU A 121 9.44 0.72 -22.31
C GLU A 121 8.38 0.91 -23.41
N MET A 122 7.10 1.00 -23.02
CA MET A 122 5.96 1.26 -23.90
C MET A 122 5.01 2.28 -23.25
N PRO A 123 4.12 2.97 -23.98
CA PRO A 123 3.06 3.80 -23.38
C PRO A 123 2.28 3.05 -22.29
N THR A 124 1.96 3.74 -21.18
CA THR A 124 1.28 3.09 -20.05
C THR A 124 -0.18 2.75 -20.37
N ASP A 125 -0.63 1.59 -19.89
CA ASP A 125 -1.91 0.95 -20.20
C ASP A 125 -2.81 0.78 -18.98
N ALA A 126 -2.40 1.31 -17.82
CA ALA A 126 -3.08 1.12 -16.54
C ALA A 126 -3.06 2.43 -15.75
N PHE A 127 -4.11 3.24 -15.91
CA PHE A 127 -4.25 4.54 -15.26
C PHE A 127 -5.72 4.96 -15.11
N GLY A 128 -5.95 5.94 -14.24
CA GLY A 128 -7.23 6.59 -14.08
C GLY A 128 -7.70 6.57 -12.63
N ASP A 129 -8.94 6.14 -12.43
CA ASP A 129 -9.64 6.14 -11.15
C ASP A 129 -10.00 4.72 -10.71
N ILE A 130 -9.84 4.40 -9.43
CA ILE A 130 -10.06 3.06 -8.84
C ILE A 130 -11.05 3.15 -7.68
N VAL A 131 -11.98 2.18 -7.61
CA VAL A 131 -12.98 2.04 -6.55
C VAL A 131 -12.85 0.65 -5.91
N PHE A 132 -12.83 0.61 -4.58
CA PHE A 132 -12.65 -0.62 -3.82
C PHE A 132 -14.01 -1.25 -3.49
N THR A 133 -14.42 -2.21 -4.32
CA THR A 133 -15.76 -2.84 -4.28
C THR A 133 -16.05 -3.42 -2.89
N GLY A 134 -17.18 -3.02 -2.31
CA GLY A 134 -17.61 -3.42 -0.96
C GLY A 134 -16.90 -2.74 0.22
N LEU A 135 -15.81 -1.99 0.00
CA LEU A 135 -15.02 -1.35 1.06
C LEU A 135 -15.11 0.17 1.09
N SER A 136 -15.16 0.83 -0.06
CA SER A 136 -15.16 2.30 -0.13
C SER A 136 -15.87 2.81 -1.39
N GLN A 137 -16.75 3.79 -1.20
CA GLN A 137 -17.37 4.56 -2.29
C GLN A 137 -16.52 5.78 -2.72
N LYS A 138 -15.40 6.05 -2.04
CA LYS A 138 -14.47 7.11 -2.44
C LYS A 138 -13.59 6.63 -3.59
N VAL A 139 -13.74 7.25 -4.74
CA VAL A 139 -12.83 7.14 -5.89
C VAL A 139 -11.43 7.57 -5.49
N LYS A 140 -10.41 6.77 -5.83
CA LYS A 140 -8.98 7.04 -5.65
C LYS A 140 -8.33 7.16 -7.03
N LYS A 141 -7.20 7.87 -7.18
CA LYS A 141 -6.50 7.94 -8.48
C LYS A 141 -5.31 6.99 -8.54
N TYR A 142 -5.02 6.40 -9.70
CA TYR A 142 -3.89 5.50 -9.90
C TYR A 142 -3.19 5.68 -11.26
N VAL A 143 -1.90 5.33 -11.31
CA VAL A 143 -1.11 5.27 -12.54
C VAL A 143 -0.02 4.21 -12.45
N ARG A 144 0.18 3.42 -13.51
CA ARG A 144 1.35 2.55 -13.73
C ARG A 144 2.48 3.36 -14.36
N VAL A 145 3.66 3.33 -13.76
CA VAL A 145 4.85 4.10 -14.18
C VAL A 145 6.08 3.21 -14.30
N SER A 146 6.89 3.43 -15.34
CA SER A 146 8.22 2.84 -15.48
C SER A 146 9.10 3.23 -14.28
N GLN A 147 9.90 2.29 -13.79
CA GLN A 147 10.91 2.52 -12.75
C GLN A 147 11.88 3.68 -13.08
N ASP A 148 12.03 4.04 -14.36
CA ASP A 148 12.90 5.12 -14.83
C ASP A 148 12.17 6.45 -15.11
N THR A 149 10.84 6.51 -14.89
CA THR A 149 10.05 7.74 -15.06
C THR A 149 10.63 8.91 -14.24
N PRO A 150 10.90 10.08 -14.84
CA PRO A 150 11.45 11.22 -14.11
C PRO A 150 10.49 11.75 -13.03
N SER A 151 11.04 12.07 -11.86
CA SER A 151 10.26 12.56 -10.71
C SER A 151 9.49 13.86 -10.99
N SER A 152 9.96 14.68 -11.93
CA SER A 152 9.28 15.89 -12.41
C SER A 152 7.96 15.57 -13.14
N VAL A 153 7.90 14.51 -13.95
CA VAL A 153 6.68 14.09 -14.66
C VAL A 153 5.63 13.62 -13.66
N ILE A 154 6.04 12.84 -12.65
CA ILE A 154 5.15 12.36 -11.58
C ILE A 154 4.66 13.52 -10.71
N TYR A 155 5.52 14.50 -10.40
CA TYR A 155 5.11 15.71 -9.67
C TYR A 155 4.17 16.61 -10.46
N HIS A 156 4.36 16.72 -11.78
CA HIS A 156 3.45 17.41 -12.68
C HIS A 156 2.08 16.72 -12.72
N LEU A 157 2.04 15.38 -12.84
CA LEU A 157 0.79 14.60 -12.74
C LEU A 157 0.07 14.87 -11.41
N MET A 158 0.77 14.74 -10.27
CA MET A 158 0.16 14.94 -8.95
C MET A 158 -0.42 16.35 -8.77
N THR A 159 0.31 17.39 -9.17
CA THR A 159 -0.12 18.78 -8.94
C THR A 159 -1.10 19.31 -9.98
N GLN A 160 -0.86 19.10 -11.27
CA GLN A 160 -1.66 19.70 -12.35
C GLN A 160 -2.87 18.84 -12.75
N HIS A 161 -2.67 17.51 -12.81
CA HIS A 161 -3.65 16.58 -13.37
C HIS A 161 -4.53 15.91 -12.29
N TRP A 162 -3.95 15.54 -11.15
CA TRP A 162 -4.70 15.08 -9.98
C TRP A 162 -5.19 16.24 -9.10
N GLY A 163 -4.65 17.45 -9.29
CA GLY A 163 -5.08 18.66 -8.59
C GLY A 163 -4.65 18.73 -7.12
N LEU A 164 -3.53 18.09 -6.76
CA LEU A 164 -3.04 18.08 -5.39
C LEU A 164 -2.26 19.36 -5.06
N ASP A 165 -2.74 20.08 -4.05
CA ASP A 165 -2.03 21.22 -3.46
C ASP A 165 -0.63 20.81 -2.99
N VAL A 166 0.36 21.64 -3.34
CA VAL A 166 1.76 21.47 -2.93
C VAL A 166 1.85 21.38 -1.40
N PRO A 167 2.44 20.31 -0.83
CA PRO A 167 2.41 20.09 0.62
C PRO A 167 3.25 21.11 1.38
N ASN A 168 2.92 21.34 2.65
CA ASN A 168 3.80 22.10 3.56
C ASN A 168 4.86 21.21 4.24
N LEU A 169 4.70 19.88 4.16
CA LEU A 169 5.56 18.86 4.76
C LEU A 169 5.38 17.52 4.00
N LEU A 170 6.46 16.78 3.80
CA LEU A 170 6.42 15.43 3.25
C LEU A 170 6.78 14.39 4.33
N ILE A 171 5.87 13.45 4.61
CA ILE A 171 6.06 12.39 5.60
C ILE A 171 6.22 11.05 4.90
N SER A 172 7.45 10.55 4.82
CA SER A 172 7.80 9.27 4.22
C SER A 172 7.72 8.16 5.27
N VAL A 173 6.65 7.37 5.29
CA VAL A 173 6.52 6.23 6.21
C VAL A 173 7.10 4.97 5.57
N THR A 174 8.00 4.29 6.28
CA THR A 174 8.65 3.06 5.83
C THR A 174 8.75 2.04 6.97
N GLY A 175 8.90 0.77 6.65
CA GLY A 175 8.87 -0.27 7.68
C GLY A 175 8.72 -1.69 7.18
N GLY A 176 8.22 -2.56 8.05
CA GLY A 176 7.90 -3.95 7.74
C GLY A 176 6.75 -4.10 6.73
N ALA A 177 7.01 -4.84 5.64
CA ALA A 177 6.01 -5.16 4.61
C ALA A 177 5.18 -6.43 4.94
N LYS A 178 5.59 -7.23 5.93
CA LYS A 178 4.77 -8.32 6.49
C LYS A 178 3.97 -7.81 7.69
N ASN A 179 2.80 -8.39 7.94
CA ASN A 179 2.03 -8.14 9.16
C ASN A 179 2.88 -8.42 10.43
N PHE A 180 2.74 -7.55 11.43
CA PHE A 180 3.50 -7.59 12.68
C PHE A 180 2.64 -7.07 13.84
N ASN A 181 2.88 -7.57 15.04
CA ASN A 181 2.12 -7.19 16.23
C ASN A 181 2.86 -6.11 17.04
N MET A 182 2.38 -4.86 16.93
CA MET A 182 2.82 -3.75 17.78
C MET A 182 1.94 -3.65 19.03
N LYS A 183 2.52 -3.25 20.17
CA LYS A 183 1.77 -3.06 21.43
C LYS A 183 0.56 -2.12 21.20
N PRO A 184 -0.67 -2.45 21.65
CA PRO A 184 -1.86 -1.66 21.34
C PRO A 184 -1.78 -0.17 21.73
N ARG A 185 -1.05 0.15 22.81
CA ARG A 185 -0.83 1.53 23.26
C ARG A 185 0.06 2.31 22.28
N LEU A 186 1.22 1.76 21.92
CA LEU A 186 2.10 2.31 20.87
C LEU A 186 1.41 2.38 19.51
N LYS A 187 0.56 1.39 19.17
CA LYS A 187 -0.30 1.38 17.97
C LYS A 187 -1.22 2.60 17.93
N SER A 188 -1.92 2.89 19.03
CA SER A 188 -2.80 4.06 19.17
C SER A 188 -2.03 5.38 19.08
N ILE A 189 -0.93 5.51 19.84
CA ILE A 189 -0.07 6.70 19.88
C ILE A 189 0.53 7.02 18.48
N PHE A 190 0.98 6.01 17.75
CA PHE A 190 1.46 6.18 16.38
C PHE A 190 0.37 6.67 15.43
N ARG A 191 -0.80 6.01 15.40
CA ARG A 191 -1.91 6.41 14.51
C ARG A 191 -2.35 7.85 14.77
N ARG A 192 -2.57 8.19 16.05
CA ARG A 192 -2.97 9.53 16.49
C ARG A 192 -1.92 10.58 16.11
N GLY A 193 -0.65 10.34 16.42
CA GLY A 193 0.44 11.26 16.08
C GLY A 193 0.58 11.51 14.58
N LEU A 194 0.59 10.45 13.76
CA LEU A 194 0.73 10.55 12.30
C LEU A 194 -0.42 11.35 11.66
N VAL A 195 -1.66 11.06 12.04
CA VAL A 195 -2.85 11.80 11.58
C VAL A 195 -2.79 13.26 11.98
N LYS A 196 -2.52 13.53 13.27
CA LYS A 196 -2.50 14.87 13.86
C LYS A 196 -1.46 15.77 13.21
N VAL A 197 -0.23 15.29 12.96
CA VAL A 197 0.78 16.10 12.25
C VAL A 197 0.39 16.33 10.79
N ALA A 198 -0.18 15.35 10.10
CA ALA A 198 -0.55 15.50 8.69
C ALA A 198 -1.71 16.47 8.49
N GLN A 199 -2.77 16.38 9.31
CA GLN A 199 -3.91 17.29 9.31
C GLN A 199 -3.48 18.73 9.65
N THR A 200 -2.75 18.93 10.76
CA THR A 200 -2.41 20.28 11.25
C THR A 200 -1.39 21.01 10.38
N THR A 201 -0.50 20.28 9.68
CA THR A 201 0.48 20.90 8.78
C THR A 201 0.01 20.99 7.33
N GLY A 202 -0.95 20.16 6.88
CA GLY A 202 -1.22 19.98 5.45
C GLY A 202 -0.07 19.25 4.77
N ALA A 203 0.28 18.07 5.31
CA ALA A 203 1.31 17.20 4.77
C ALA A 203 0.77 16.21 3.73
N TRP A 204 1.65 15.74 2.86
CA TRP A 204 1.43 14.47 2.14
C TRP A 204 2.11 13.34 2.92
N ILE A 205 1.42 12.20 3.06
CA ILE A 205 2.00 10.96 3.59
C ILE A 205 2.33 10.05 2.40
N ILE A 206 3.60 9.69 2.22
CA ILE A 206 4.05 8.69 1.23
C ILE A 206 4.36 7.38 1.96
N THR A 207 3.85 6.26 1.45
CA THR A 207 4.12 4.92 1.99
C THR A 207 3.99 3.85 0.90
N GLY A 208 4.14 2.57 1.23
CA GLY A 208 4.18 1.45 0.27
C GLY A 208 2.84 1.03 -0.37
N GLY A 209 1.70 1.63 0.03
CA GLY A 209 0.39 1.44 -0.60
C GLY A 209 -0.28 0.06 -0.48
N SER A 210 0.40 -0.97 0.01
CA SER A 210 -0.12 -2.33 0.13
C SER A 210 -0.92 -2.57 1.43
N HIS A 211 -1.86 -3.52 1.41
CA HIS A 211 -2.71 -3.85 2.55
C HIS A 211 -2.05 -4.86 3.52
N THR A 212 -0.79 -4.59 3.89
CA THR A 212 -0.01 -5.43 4.82
C THR A 212 0.95 -4.58 5.66
N GLY A 213 1.35 -5.08 6.83
CA GLY A 213 2.41 -4.51 7.64
C GLY A 213 2.19 -3.04 8.02
N VAL A 214 3.24 -2.23 7.92
CA VAL A 214 3.21 -0.80 8.27
C VAL A 214 2.30 0.00 7.34
N MET A 215 2.14 -0.42 6.09
CA MET A 215 1.28 0.24 5.11
C MET A 215 -0.20 0.12 5.51
N LYS A 216 -0.64 -1.07 5.94
CA LYS A 216 -1.96 -1.30 6.57
C LYS A 216 -2.13 -0.50 7.86
N GLN A 217 -1.06 -0.27 8.64
CA GLN A 217 -1.13 0.57 9.85
C GLN A 217 -1.33 2.06 9.54
N VAL A 218 -0.77 2.57 8.44
CA VAL A 218 -1.04 3.93 7.94
C VAL A 218 -2.47 4.02 7.39
N GLY A 219 -2.89 3.06 6.57
CA GLY A 219 -4.23 3.01 5.99
C GLY A 219 -5.33 3.01 7.05
N GLU A 220 -5.21 2.14 8.06
CA GLU A 220 -6.13 2.15 9.19
C GLU A 220 -6.12 3.49 9.96
N ALA A 221 -4.98 4.16 10.15
CA ALA A 221 -4.94 5.47 10.81
C ALA A 221 -5.78 6.52 10.08
N VAL A 222 -5.66 6.56 8.74
CA VAL A 222 -6.39 7.50 7.87
C VAL A 222 -7.90 7.20 7.87
N ARG A 223 -8.28 5.93 7.93
CA ARG A 223 -9.67 5.50 8.09
C ARG A 223 -10.23 5.90 9.44
N ASP A 224 -9.52 5.59 10.52
CA ASP A 224 -9.94 5.89 11.89
C ASP A 224 -10.10 7.42 12.11
N PHE A 225 -9.26 8.23 11.43
CA PHE A 225 -9.48 9.68 11.29
C PHE A 225 -10.75 10.02 10.50
N SER A 226 -10.89 9.49 9.28
CA SER A 226 -12.01 9.80 8.38
C SER A 226 -13.39 9.45 8.96
N LEU A 227 -13.45 8.53 9.91
CA LEU A 227 -14.66 8.15 10.65
C LEU A 227 -14.94 9.04 11.88
N SER A 228 -13.93 9.75 12.39
CA SER A 228 -14.06 10.63 13.57
C SER A 228 -14.13 12.12 13.20
N SER A 229 -13.57 12.53 12.06
CA SER A 229 -13.63 13.89 11.52
C SER A 229 -15.06 14.30 11.16
N SER A 230 -15.73 15.07 12.04
CA SER A 230 -17.14 15.44 11.90
C SER A 230 -17.41 16.60 10.92
N TYR A 231 -16.35 17.17 10.32
CA TYR A 231 -16.39 18.40 9.52
C TYR A 231 -15.69 18.23 8.17
N LYS A 232 -15.95 19.16 7.24
CA LYS A 232 -15.33 19.26 5.91
C LYS A 232 -13.86 19.73 5.95
N GLU A 233 -13.11 19.33 6.96
CA GLU A 233 -11.67 19.56 7.00
C GLU A 233 -10.98 18.66 5.96
N GLY A 234 -9.85 19.13 5.41
CA GLY A 234 -9.27 18.57 4.18
C GLY A 234 -8.97 17.07 4.27
N GLU A 235 -9.29 16.33 3.19
CA GLU A 235 -8.95 14.90 3.10
C GLU A 235 -7.43 14.69 3.13
N LEU A 236 -6.96 13.78 3.98
CA LEU A 236 -5.54 13.48 4.13
C LEU A 236 -4.97 12.89 2.84
N ILE A 237 -3.99 13.56 2.25
CA ILE A 237 -3.32 13.11 1.03
C ILE A 237 -2.30 12.02 1.39
N THR A 238 -2.72 10.77 1.19
CA THR A 238 -1.94 9.56 1.42
C THR A 238 -1.67 8.85 0.09
N ILE A 239 -0.40 8.73 -0.26
CA ILE A 239 0.07 8.27 -1.57
C ILE A 239 0.78 6.92 -1.39
N GLY A 240 0.19 5.88 -1.97
CA GLY A 240 0.76 4.54 -2.01
C GLY A 240 1.68 4.38 -3.22
N VAL A 241 2.99 4.29 -2.99
CA VAL A 241 3.97 3.93 -4.02
C VAL A 241 4.27 2.44 -3.89
N ALA A 242 3.73 1.64 -4.80
CA ALA A 242 3.76 0.17 -4.73
C ALA A 242 4.39 -0.43 -5.99
N THR A 243 4.95 -1.63 -5.92
CA THR A 243 5.49 -2.33 -7.10
C THR A 243 4.38 -3.03 -7.89
N TRP A 244 4.17 -2.64 -9.15
CA TRP A 244 3.19 -3.21 -10.08
C TRP A 244 3.35 -4.73 -10.24
N GLY A 245 4.59 -5.23 -10.25
CA GLY A 245 4.91 -6.67 -10.31
C GLY A 245 4.35 -7.50 -9.15
N THR A 246 4.02 -6.86 -8.02
CA THR A 246 3.54 -7.50 -6.77
C THR A 246 2.08 -7.20 -6.41
N VAL A 247 1.35 -6.45 -7.23
CA VAL A 247 -0.08 -6.15 -6.98
C VAL A 247 -0.94 -7.36 -7.39
N HIS A 248 -1.69 -7.92 -6.43
CA HIS A 248 -2.71 -8.93 -6.70
C HIS A 248 -3.95 -8.33 -7.39
N ARG A 249 -4.60 -9.06 -8.30
CA ARG A 249 -5.81 -8.65 -9.06
C ARG A 249 -5.67 -7.33 -9.83
N ARG A 250 -4.45 -7.01 -10.28
CA ARG A 250 -4.12 -5.82 -11.07
C ARG A 250 -4.67 -5.86 -12.50
N GLU A 251 -5.13 -7.02 -12.96
CA GLU A 251 -5.59 -7.27 -14.32
C GLU A 251 -6.81 -6.40 -14.68
N GLY A 252 -7.70 -6.15 -13.71
CA GLY A 252 -8.83 -5.22 -13.86
C GLY A 252 -8.44 -3.72 -13.85
N LEU A 253 -7.17 -3.40 -13.63
CA LEU A 253 -6.63 -2.03 -13.68
C LEU A 253 -6.01 -1.69 -15.04
N ILE A 254 -5.96 -2.65 -15.97
CA ILE A 254 -5.39 -2.49 -17.31
C ILE A 254 -6.50 -2.10 -18.30
N HIS A 255 -6.43 -0.89 -18.83
CA HIS A 255 -7.29 -0.40 -19.90
C HIS A 255 -6.55 0.69 -20.70
N PRO A 256 -6.24 0.49 -22.01
CA PRO A 256 -5.35 1.39 -22.76
C PRO A 256 -5.78 2.86 -22.86
N THR A 257 -7.07 3.18 -22.73
CA THR A 257 -7.58 4.57 -22.72
C THR A 257 -7.86 5.10 -21.29
N GLY A 258 -7.37 4.39 -20.27
CA GLY A 258 -7.65 4.61 -18.86
C GLY A 258 -9.01 4.07 -18.41
N SER A 259 -9.15 3.82 -17.10
CA SER A 259 -10.37 3.32 -16.45
C SER A 259 -10.93 4.35 -15.48
N PHE A 260 -12.22 4.65 -15.58
CA PHE A 260 -12.86 5.73 -14.81
C PHE A 260 -14.30 5.38 -14.39
N PRO A 261 -14.52 4.55 -13.36
CA PRO A 261 -13.51 3.87 -12.54
C PRO A 261 -13.18 2.44 -13.01
N ALA A 262 -12.03 1.93 -12.58
CA ALA A 262 -11.78 0.50 -12.43
C ALA A 262 -12.36 0.00 -11.10
N GLU A 263 -13.02 -1.15 -11.12
CA GLU A 263 -13.39 -1.87 -9.89
C GLU A 263 -12.22 -2.75 -9.41
N TYR A 264 -11.93 -2.71 -8.11
CA TYR A 264 -10.89 -3.52 -7.49
C TYR A 264 -11.43 -4.25 -6.25
N ILE A 265 -11.32 -5.57 -6.27
CA ILE A 265 -11.79 -6.45 -5.19
C ILE A 265 -10.58 -6.94 -4.40
N LEU A 266 -10.39 -6.38 -3.21
CA LEU A 266 -9.37 -6.77 -2.24
C LEU A 266 -9.60 -8.22 -1.77
N ASP A 267 -8.53 -9.01 -1.73
CA ASP A 267 -8.53 -10.43 -1.38
C ASP A 267 -7.25 -10.77 -0.61
N GLU A 268 -7.34 -10.84 0.72
CA GLU A 268 -6.18 -11.17 1.56
C GLU A 268 -5.82 -12.66 1.54
N ASP A 269 -6.76 -13.54 1.16
CA ASP A 269 -6.62 -14.99 1.24
C ASP A 269 -6.06 -15.58 -0.07
N GLY A 270 -6.52 -15.08 -1.22
CA GLY A 270 -6.11 -15.53 -2.56
C GLY A 270 -4.84 -14.88 -3.11
N GLN A 271 -4.25 -13.89 -2.42
CA GLN A 271 -3.08 -13.15 -2.92
C GLN A 271 -1.77 -13.97 -2.97
N GLY A 272 -1.65 -15.04 -2.17
CA GLY A 272 -0.47 -15.92 -2.15
C GLY A 272 0.84 -15.16 -1.85
N ASN A 273 1.77 -15.19 -2.80
CA ASN A 273 3.05 -14.48 -2.72
C ASN A 273 2.99 -12.99 -3.14
N LEU A 274 1.82 -12.48 -3.53
CA LEU A 274 1.57 -11.09 -3.93
C LEU A 274 0.92 -10.28 -2.79
N THR A 275 0.63 -9.00 -3.02
CA THR A 275 -0.08 -8.14 -2.06
C THR A 275 -1.22 -7.34 -2.69
N CYS A 276 -2.33 -7.21 -1.99
CA CYS A 276 -3.41 -6.27 -2.35
C CYS A 276 -3.03 -4.80 -2.08
N LEU A 277 -3.68 -3.86 -2.77
CA LEU A 277 -3.64 -2.42 -2.46
C LEU A 277 -4.51 -2.07 -1.24
N ASP A 278 -4.10 -1.08 -0.44
CA ASP A 278 -4.83 -0.63 0.75
C ASP A 278 -5.88 0.45 0.41
N SER A 279 -7.17 0.11 0.59
CA SER A 279 -8.33 0.94 0.23
C SER A 279 -8.45 2.30 0.91
N ASN A 280 -7.65 2.56 1.95
CA ASN A 280 -7.71 3.78 2.75
C ASN A 280 -6.76 4.87 2.23
N HIS A 281 -5.86 4.52 1.29
CA HIS A 281 -4.99 5.49 0.62
C HIS A 281 -5.80 6.39 -0.31
N SER A 282 -5.31 7.60 -0.61
CA SER A 282 -5.96 8.55 -1.52
C SER A 282 -5.53 8.38 -2.99
N HIS A 283 -4.26 8.05 -3.23
CA HIS A 283 -3.62 8.01 -4.55
C HIS A 283 -2.62 6.84 -4.65
N PHE A 284 -2.41 6.31 -5.85
CA PHE A 284 -1.47 5.21 -6.11
C PHE A 284 -0.51 5.48 -7.27
N ILE A 285 0.77 5.19 -7.06
CA ILE A 285 1.81 5.17 -8.09
C ILE A 285 2.36 3.74 -8.14
N LEU A 286 2.06 3.03 -9.23
CA LEU A 286 2.38 1.61 -9.39
C LEU A 286 3.64 1.47 -10.23
N VAL A 287 4.78 1.27 -9.58
CA VAL A 287 6.12 1.27 -10.19
C VAL A 287 6.42 -0.07 -10.85
N ASP A 288 6.91 -0.03 -12.08
CA ASP A 288 7.03 -1.17 -12.97
C ASP A 288 8.44 -1.28 -13.58
N ASP A 289 9.09 -2.44 -13.42
CA ASP A 289 10.35 -2.81 -14.06
C ASP A 289 10.20 -3.93 -15.10
N GLY A 290 8.97 -4.37 -15.39
CA GLY A 290 8.71 -5.49 -16.29
C GLY A 290 8.88 -6.87 -15.64
N THR A 291 8.98 -6.97 -14.30
CA THR A 291 9.02 -8.23 -13.55
C THR A 291 7.70 -8.58 -12.84
N HIS A 292 7.62 -9.79 -12.30
CA HIS A 292 6.53 -10.29 -11.47
C HIS A 292 7.07 -10.87 -10.16
N GLY A 293 6.36 -10.62 -9.05
CA GLY A 293 6.71 -11.13 -7.72
C GLY A 293 7.95 -10.51 -7.06
N GLN A 294 8.67 -9.59 -7.72
CA GLN A 294 9.84 -8.93 -7.14
C GLN A 294 9.44 -7.73 -6.28
N TYR A 295 9.88 -7.70 -5.02
CA TYR A 295 9.58 -6.63 -4.06
C TYR A 295 10.71 -5.60 -3.98
N GLY A 296 10.36 -4.34 -3.70
CA GLY A 296 11.34 -3.25 -3.51
C GLY A 296 11.80 -2.55 -4.79
N VAL A 297 11.21 -2.91 -5.94
CA VAL A 297 11.43 -2.24 -7.24
C VAL A 297 11.09 -0.75 -7.15
N GLU A 298 10.15 -0.37 -6.29
CA GLU A 298 9.72 1.00 -6.07
C GLU A 298 10.72 1.88 -5.30
N ILE A 299 11.61 1.29 -4.49
CA ILE A 299 12.50 2.02 -3.56
C ILE A 299 13.36 3.10 -4.25
N PRO A 300 14.01 2.86 -5.41
CA PRO A 300 14.82 3.88 -6.08
C PRO A 300 13.96 5.03 -6.63
N LEU A 301 12.81 4.74 -7.25
CA LEU A 301 11.90 5.77 -7.77
C LEU A 301 11.33 6.61 -6.63
N ARG A 302 10.86 5.96 -5.56
CA ARG A 302 10.35 6.60 -4.34
C ARG A 302 11.39 7.54 -3.72
N THR A 303 12.63 7.08 -3.58
CA THR A 303 13.74 7.90 -3.04
C THR A 303 14.03 9.14 -3.90
N ARG A 304 14.00 9.01 -5.24
CA ARG A 304 14.18 10.15 -6.15
C ARG A 304 13.01 11.12 -6.11
N LEU A 305 11.77 10.61 -6.05
CA LEU A 305 10.55 11.40 -5.99
C LEU A 305 10.45 12.20 -4.68
N GLU A 306 10.72 11.56 -3.54
CA GLU A 306 10.75 12.21 -2.23
C GLU A 306 11.78 13.34 -2.17
N LYS A 307 13.00 13.09 -2.66
CA LYS A 307 14.04 14.12 -2.78
C LYS A 307 13.59 15.26 -3.70
N PHE A 308 13.09 14.95 -4.90
CA PHE A 308 12.64 15.97 -5.86
C PHE A 308 11.56 16.88 -5.26
N ILE A 309 10.58 16.31 -4.53
CA ILE A 309 9.54 17.08 -3.83
C ILE A 309 10.17 17.99 -2.76
N SER A 310 11.08 17.49 -1.92
CA SER A 310 11.75 18.31 -0.90
C SER A 310 12.63 19.43 -1.47
N GLU A 311 13.08 19.31 -2.72
CA GLU A 311 13.84 20.34 -3.41
C GLU A 311 12.95 21.43 -4.05
N GLN A 312 11.64 21.19 -4.18
CA GLN A 312 10.68 22.20 -4.63
C GLN A 312 10.49 23.31 -3.58
N THR A 313 10.20 24.52 -4.05
CA THR A 313 9.89 25.67 -3.20
C THR A 313 8.39 25.99 -3.22
N LYS A 314 7.82 26.18 -2.03
CA LYS A 314 6.48 26.76 -1.86
C LYS A 314 6.62 28.21 -1.39
N GLU A 315 6.00 29.15 -2.11
CA GLU A 315 5.91 30.53 -1.65
C GLU A 315 4.80 30.66 -0.60
N ARG A 316 5.08 31.35 0.50
CA ARG A 316 4.08 31.72 1.50
C ARG A 316 4.43 33.06 2.12
N GLY A 317 3.62 34.08 1.87
CA GLY A 317 3.81 35.43 2.41
C GLY A 317 5.07 36.15 1.88
N GLY A 318 5.41 35.97 0.60
CA GLY A 318 6.58 36.58 -0.03
C GLY A 318 7.92 35.88 0.26
N VAL A 319 7.91 34.75 1.00
CA VAL A 319 9.11 33.92 1.22
C VAL A 319 8.92 32.58 0.53
N ALA A 320 9.90 32.20 -0.31
CA ALA A 320 9.98 30.87 -0.91
C ALA A 320 10.77 29.93 0.02
N ILE A 321 10.09 28.93 0.59
CA ILE A 321 10.70 27.90 1.44
C ILE A 321 10.72 26.56 0.72
N LYS A 322 11.79 25.77 0.92
CA LYS A 322 11.81 24.36 0.48
C LYS A 322 10.81 23.53 1.29
N ILE A 323 10.23 22.51 0.68
CA ILE A 323 9.31 21.60 1.35
C ILE A 323 10.12 20.70 2.32
N PRO A 324 9.91 20.77 3.65
CA PRO A 324 10.57 19.88 4.59
C PRO A 324 10.13 18.43 4.35
N ILE A 325 11.05 17.48 4.59
CA ILE A 325 10.80 16.04 4.50
C ILE A 325 11.27 15.35 5.78
N VAL A 326 10.49 14.38 6.24
CA VAL A 326 10.82 13.51 7.39
C VAL A 326 10.49 12.05 7.04
N CYS A 327 11.38 11.14 7.41
CA CYS A 327 11.17 9.70 7.27
C CYS A 327 10.76 9.11 8.63
N VAL A 328 9.69 8.32 8.68
CA VAL A 328 9.17 7.68 9.89
C VAL A 328 9.26 6.17 9.74
N VAL A 329 9.92 5.53 10.70
CA VAL A 329 10.34 4.12 10.64
C VAL A 329 9.63 3.31 11.72
N LEU A 330 8.95 2.24 11.30
CA LEU A 330 8.37 1.24 12.20
C LEU A 330 8.80 -0.16 11.79
N GLU A 331 9.17 -1.00 12.76
CA GLU A 331 9.64 -2.36 12.51
C GLU A 331 10.86 -2.33 11.54
N GLY A 332 10.90 -3.20 10.53
CA GLY A 332 11.74 -3.07 9.34
C GLY A 332 12.59 -4.29 9.03
N GLY A 333 12.82 -4.50 7.73
CA GLY A 333 13.70 -5.53 7.17
C GLY A 333 14.90 -4.95 6.39
N PRO A 334 15.56 -5.75 5.54
CA PRO A 334 16.73 -5.32 4.77
C PRO A 334 16.48 -4.07 3.91
N GLY A 335 15.34 -4.03 3.21
CA GLY A 335 14.93 -2.87 2.42
C GLY A 335 14.71 -1.63 3.30
N THR A 336 14.13 -1.78 4.48
CA THR A 336 13.92 -0.67 5.43
C THR A 336 15.24 -0.07 5.89
N LEU A 337 16.23 -0.89 6.27
CA LEU A 337 17.57 -0.38 6.63
C LEU A 337 18.24 0.35 5.46
N HIS A 338 18.06 -0.14 4.23
CA HIS A 338 18.55 0.54 3.03
C HIS A 338 17.87 1.90 2.82
N THR A 339 16.54 1.99 3.01
CA THR A 339 15.78 3.25 2.94
C THR A 339 16.25 4.27 3.98
N ILE A 340 16.49 3.87 5.24
CA ILE A 340 17.00 4.75 6.31
C ILE A 340 18.42 5.25 5.98
N TYR A 341 19.27 4.35 5.50
CA TYR A 341 20.63 4.70 5.08
C TYR A 341 20.61 5.71 3.92
N ASN A 342 19.73 5.54 2.93
CA ASN A 342 19.58 6.49 1.82
C ASN A 342 18.98 7.83 2.27
N ALA A 343 17.92 7.81 3.07
CA ALA A 343 17.27 9.02 3.61
C ALA A 343 18.28 9.89 4.39
N THR A 344 18.98 9.32 5.37
CA THR A 344 20.02 10.04 6.13
C THR A 344 21.23 10.44 5.29
N THR A 345 21.50 9.76 4.15
CA THR A 345 22.54 10.17 3.20
C THR A 345 22.10 11.35 2.33
N ASN A 346 20.80 11.46 2.02
CA ASN A 346 20.20 12.58 1.31
C ASN A 346 19.89 13.80 2.21
N GLY A 347 20.20 13.73 3.50
CA GLY A 347 19.92 14.82 4.47
C GLY A 347 18.51 14.79 5.08
N THR A 348 17.69 13.76 4.79
CA THR A 348 16.36 13.59 5.38
C THR A 348 16.48 13.10 6.83
N PRO A 349 15.88 13.78 7.82
CA PRO A 349 15.76 13.28 9.19
C PRO A 349 14.90 12.01 9.28
N CYS A 350 15.29 11.08 10.14
CA CYS A 350 14.62 9.82 10.41
C CYS A 350 14.14 9.74 11.87
N VAL A 351 12.83 9.56 12.05
CA VAL A 351 12.19 9.22 13.33
C VAL A 351 12.02 7.71 13.42
N VAL A 352 12.72 7.06 14.35
CA VAL A 352 12.66 5.62 14.61
C VAL A 352 11.80 5.35 15.84
N VAL A 353 10.76 4.53 15.69
CA VAL A 353 9.81 4.22 16.77
C VAL A 353 10.32 3.01 17.58
N GLU A 354 10.83 3.26 18.80
CA GLU A 354 11.29 2.20 19.70
C GLU A 354 10.10 1.36 20.23
N GLY A 355 10.26 0.04 20.24
CA GLY A 355 9.22 -0.92 20.60
C GLY A 355 8.33 -1.35 19.42
N SER A 356 8.73 -1.02 18.18
CA SER A 356 8.04 -1.44 16.96
C SER A 356 8.66 -2.67 16.29
N GLY A 357 9.84 -3.10 16.73
CA GLY A 357 10.49 -4.36 16.34
C GLY A 357 11.66 -4.23 15.36
N ARG A 358 12.34 -5.37 15.13
CA ARG A 358 13.34 -5.61 14.06
C ARG A 358 14.32 -4.45 13.85
N VAL A 359 14.42 -3.87 12.63
CA VAL A 359 15.41 -2.81 12.32
C VAL A 359 15.25 -1.57 13.21
N ALA A 360 14.02 -1.12 13.46
CA ALA A 360 13.77 0.05 14.31
C ALA A 360 14.35 -0.14 15.72
N ASP A 361 14.10 -1.29 16.36
CA ASP A 361 14.58 -1.55 17.72
C ASP A 361 16.10 -1.80 17.77
N VAL A 362 16.68 -2.43 16.74
CA VAL A 362 18.15 -2.56 16.60
C VAL A 362 18.81 -1.18 16.57
N ILE A 363 18.29 -0.24 15.76
CA ILE A 363 18.82 1.13 15.67
C ILE A 363 18.58 1.89 16.98
N ALA A 364 17.38 1.81 17.56
CA ALA A 364 17.01 2.53 18.79
C ALA A 364 17.91 2.16 19.99
N GLN A 365 18.33 0.89 20.09
CA GLN A 365 19.24 0.44 21.15
C GLN A 365 20.70 0.89 20.97
N VAL A 366 21.16 1.19 19.75
CA VAL A 366 22.55 1.64 19.50
C VAL A 366 22.70 3.14 19.20
N ALA A 367 21.60 3.86 18.97
CA ALA A 367 21.59 5.28 18.58
C ALA A 367 22.37 6.22 19.53
N ASN A 368 22.42 5.90 20.83
CA ASN A 368 23.12 6.70 21.83
C ASN A 368 24.61 6.31 22.00
N LEU A 369 25.04 5.16 21.47
CA LEU A 369 26.40 4.65 21.65
C LEU A 369 27.42 5.42 20.79
N PRO A 370 28.68 5.54 21.24
CA PRO A 370 29.80 5.91 20.38
C PRO A 370 29.89 4.98 19.16
N VAL A 371 30.25 5.51 17.99
CA VAL A 371 30.30 4.72 16.74
C VAL A 371 31.37 3.62 16.77
N SER A 372 32.41 3.79 17.61
CA SER A 372 33.42 2.78 17.93
C SER A 372 32.84 1.51 18.56
N ASP A 373 31.77 1.65 19.34
CA ASP A 373 31.26 0.61 20.22
C ASP A 373 30.21 -0.27 19.49
N ILE A 374 29.79 0.17 18.30
CA ILE A 374 28.87 -0.53 17.40
C ILE A 374 29.67 -1.59 16.61
N THR A 375 30.07 -2.65 17.30
CA THR A 375 30.83 -3.77 16.72
C THR A 375 29.94 -4.75 15.96
N ILE A 376 30.55 -5.59 15.12
CA ILE A 376 29.86 -6.69 14.43
C ILE A 376 29.20 -7.63 15.45
N SER A 377 29.90 -7.97 16.54
CA SER A 377 29.37 -8.85 17.59
C SER A 377 28.19 -8.23 18.35
N LEU A 378 28.21 -6.92 18.62
CA LEU A 378 27.06 -6.23 19.21
C LEU A 378 25.85 -6.24 18.27
N ILE A 379 26.05 -5.90 16.99
CA ILE A 379 24.97 -5.94 15.99
C ILE A 379 24.43 -7.36 15.81
N GLN A 380 25.29 -8.37 15.77
CA GLN A 380 24.90 -9.78 15.72
C GLN A 380 24.03 -10.18 16.92
N GLN A 381 24.40 -9.75 18.14
CA GLN A 381 23.60 -9.96 19.36
C GLN A 381 22.25 -9.24 19.30
N LYS A 382 22.17 -8.03 18.74
CA LYS A 382 20.88 -7.33 18.57
C LYS A 382 20.01 -8.01 17.51
N LEU A 383 20.61 -8.47 16.41
CA LEU A 383 19.89 -9.16 15.35
C LEU A 383 19.29 -10.48 15.83
N SER A 384 20.02 -11.31 16.59
CA SER A 384 19.45 -12.57 17.11
C SER A 384 18.25 -12.33 18.05
N VAL A 385 18.33 -11.32 18.92
CA VAL A 385 17.21 -10.94 19.82
C VAL A 385 15.99 -10.43 19.05
N PHE A 386 16.17 -9.60 18.02
CA PHE A 386 15.07 -8.91 17.34
C PHE A 386 14.55 -9.59 16.07
N PHE A 387 15.30 -10.51 15.45
CA PHE A 387 14.86 -11.30 14.29
C PHE A 387 14.52 -12.75 14.63
N GLN A 388 14.98 -13.27 15.78
CA GLN A 388 14.64 -14.60 16.29
C GLN A 388 14.92 -15.67 15.21
N GLU A 389 13.95 -16.51 14.84
CA GLU A 389 14.09 -17.54 13.80
C GLU A 389 14.63 -17.01 12.47
N MET A 390 14.27 -15.78 12.08
CA MET A 390 14.78 -15.18 10.83
C MET A 390 16.27 -14.82 10.88
N PHE A 391 16.90 -14.79 12.06
CA PHE A 391 18.32 -14.51 12.21
C PHE A 391 19.18 -15.57 11.50
N GLU A 392 18.75 -16.84 11.47
CA GLU A 392 19.47 -17.93 10.78
C GLU A 392 19.61 -17.69 9.26
N THR A 393 18.80 -16.79 8.68
CA THR A 393 18.90 -16.39 7.27
C THR A 393 19.97 -15.33 6.99
N PHE A 394 20.67 -14.81 8.02
CA PHE A 394 21.70 -13.79 7.86
C PHE A 394 23.08 -14.41 7.65
N THR A 395 23.66 -14.20 6.47
CA THR A 395 25.08 -14.46 6.23
C THR A 395 25.96 -13.45 6.97
N GLU A 396 27.17 -13.85 7.35
CA GLU A 396 28.15 -12.96 7.97
C GLU A 396 28.40 -11.69 7.14
N SER A 397 28.49 -11.84 5.81
CA SER A 397 28.62 -10.73 4.86
C SER A 397 27.50 -9.68 4.98
N ARG A 398 26.24 -10.11 5.22
CA ARG A 398 25.11 -9.21 5.45
C ARG A 398 25.20 -8.55 6.82
N ILE A 399 25.67 -9.25 7.86
CA ILE A 399 25.87 -8.67 9.19
C ILE A 399 26.96 -7.58 9.17
N VAL A 400 28.05 -7.78 8.42
CA VAL A 400 29.09 -6.77 8.20
C VAL A 400 28.53 -5.55 7.45
N GLU A 401 27.76 -5.76 6.37
CA GLU A 401 27.11 -4.67 5.63
C GLU A 401 26.16 -3.87 6.52
N TRP A 402 25.34 -4.55 7.32
CA TRP A 402 24.39 -3.93 8.25
C TRP A 402 25.09 -3.15 9.35
N THR A 403 26.16 -3.70 9.93
CA THR A 403 26.98 -3.03 10.95
C THR A 403 27.50 -1.70 10.40
N LYS A 404 28.04 -1.70 9.17
CA LYS A 404 28.50 -0.48 8.51
C LYS A 404 27.36 0.53 8.28
N LYS A 405 26.21 0.10 7.74
CA LYS A 405 25.06 1.02 7.53
C LYS A 405 24.57 1.62 8.84
N ILE A 406 24.51 0.84 9.91
CA ILE A 406 24.05 1.29 11.24
C ILE A 406 25.07 2.27 11.84
N GLN A 407 26.37 1.99 11.76
CA GLN A 407 27.43 2.95 12.13
C GLN A 407 27.30 4.27 11.35
N ASP A 408 27.05 4.21 10.04
CA ASP A 408 26.92 5.39 9.18
C ASP A 408 25.65 6.21 9.48
N ILE A 409 24.54 5.56 9.83
CA ILE A 409 23.30 6.19 10.32
C ILE A 409 23.55 6.87 11.68
N VAL A 410 24.10 6.14 12.67
CA VAL A 410 24.32 6.67 14.02
C VAL A 410 25.40 7.77 14.07
N ARG A 411 26.33 7.81 13.10
CA ARG A 411 27.28 8.94 12.95
C ARG A 411 26.58 10.26 12.64
N ARG A 412 25.41 10.23 11.99
CA ARG A 412 24.61 11.42 11.62
C ARG A 412 23.58 11.75 12.71
N ARG A 413 24.06 11.94 13.95
CA ARG A 413 23.21 12.10 15.16
C ARG A 413 22.17 13.23 15.08
N GLN A 414 22.39 14.26 14.27
CA GLN A 414 21.40 15.31 14.01
C GLN A 414 20.18 14.77 13.24
N LEU A 415 20.41 13.96 12.20
CA LEU A 415 19.35 13.36 11.35
C LEU A 415 18.67 12.13 11.97
N LEU A 416 19.09 11.66 13.15
CA LEU A 416 18.48 10.50 13.82
C LEU A 416 17.75 10.93 15.10
N THR A 417 16.45 10.64 15.16
CA THR A 417 15.61 10.83 16.34
C THR A 417 14.94 9.50 16.69
N VAL A 418 15.02 9.09 17.96
CA VAL A 418 14.36 7.88 18.46
C VAL A 418 13.16 8.31 19.28
N PHE A 419 11.95 7.98 18.83
CA PHE A 419 10.73 8.15 19.63
C PHE A 419 10.66 7.05 20.69
N ARG A 420 10.42 7.43 21.95
CA ARG A 420 10.35 6.52 23.09
C ARG A 420 9.04 6.68 23.85
N GLU A 421 8.24 5.61 23.90
CA GLU A 421 6.95 5.64 24.61
C GLU A 421 7.13 6.00 26.09
N GLY A 422 6.53 7.12 26.52
CA GLY A 422 6.51 7.55 27.91
C GLY A 422 7.81 8.17 28.44
N LYS A 423 8.71 8.61 27.57
CA LYS A 423 9.94 9.34 27.94
C LYS A 423 10.01 10.71 27.26
N ASP A 424 10.97 11.52 27.70
CA ASP A 424 11.49 12.70 26.99
C ASP A 424 10.42 13.76 26.60
N GLY A 425 9.31 13.80 27.33
CA GLY A 425 8.17 14.72 27.11
C GLY A 425 7.29 14.39 25.90
N GLN A 426 7.63 13.38 25.11
CA GLN A 426 6.93 13.01 23.88
C GLN A 426 5.65 12.20 24.19
N GLN A 427 4.52 12.89 24.33
CA GLN A 427 3.21 12.24 24.56
C GLN A 427 2.64 11.57 23.30
N ASP A 428 3.02 12.06 22.12
CA ASP A 428 2.60 11.56 20.81
C ASP A 428 3.76 11.65 19.79
N VAL A 429 3.65 10.92 18.67
CA VAL A 429 4.68 10.86 17.62
C VAL A 429 4.79 12.17 16.82
N ASP A 430 3.75 13.00 16.80
CA ASP A 430 3.76 14.32 16.12
C ASP A 430 4.86 15.24 16.66
N VAL A 431 5.04 15.28 17.98
CA VAL A 431 6.10 16.08 18.63
C VAL A 431 7.49 15.60 18.19
N ALA A 432 7.71 14.28 18.11
CA ALA A 432 8.99 13.72 17.66
C ALA A 432 9.26 13.99 16.17
N ILE A 433 8.22 13.96 15.34
CA ILE A 433 8.30 14.34 13.92
C ILE A 433 8.69 15.82 13.76
N LEU A 434 8.02 16.72 14.48
CA LEU A 434 8.32 18.15 14.42
C LEU A 434 9.70 18.49 15.02
N GLN A 435 10.10 17.83 16.11
CA GLN A 435 11.44 17.98 16.70
C GLN A 435 12.55 17.50 15.75
N ALA A 436 12.33 16.42 14.98
CA ALA A 436 13.31 15.92 14.01
C ALA A 436 13.51 16.84 12.80
N LEU A 437 12.59 17.78 12.55
CA LEU A 437 12.68 18.79 11.48
C LEU A 437 13.35 20.10 11.94
N LEU A 438 13.60 20.27 13.24
CA LEU A 438 14.09 21.51 13.86
C LEU A 438 15.48 21.34 14.51
N LYS A 439 16.25 20.33 14.08
CA LYS A 439 17.44 19.80 14.73
C LYS A 439 18.63 19.65 13.77
#